data_AF-A0A1Y5D8C3-F1
#
_entry.id   AF-A0A1Y5D8C3-F1
#
_cell.length_a   1.000
_cell.length_b   1.000
_cell.length_c   1.000
_cell.angle_alpha   90.00
_cell.angle_beta   90.00
_cell.angle_gamma   90.00
#
_symmetry.space_group_name_H-M   'P 1'
#
loop_
_entity.id
_entity.type
_entity.pdbx_description
1 polymer ?
#
loop_
_entity_poly.entity_id
_entity_poly.type
_entity_poly.pdbx_seq_one_letter_code
_entity_poly.pdbx_strand_id
1 'polypeptide(L)'
;MTTKFSYSQAILAMAIAYFAYALMSFSAQIPGFIHAVDRATPHIASIVNEVDLVRTEVAKVRDVVDKQLPAILSRIDSSLPLVEQGLTQSESYAQQLPNLWRHLDKMATQLSQIQQELPSLLKRVDAIVLMTNRTNDELAKWRPHSTKYLAELQQSRTDIPQYLTRIEYIITDAKTLGKEASSGLVSGFFKGVISLPFEVVSGLTGMIAPNSESAKLLTTADMTLLQERTVTLLENSEQKSIVWHNAQSGYRGQIIKGAEFKQAGLSCHKISIINDFNGQKETLKKLMCEDNKGLWQVM
;
A
#
# COMPACT_ATOMS: atom_id res chain seq x y z
N MET A 1 -156.20 -33.37 -65.22
CA MET A 1 -155.31 -32.65 -64.28
C MET A 1 -154.60 -33.65 -63.39
N THR A 2 -153.26 -33.67 -63.39
CA THR A 2 -152.35 -33.66 -62.21
C THR A 2 -150.98 -34.23 -62.60
N THR A 3 -149.93 -33.42 -62.42
CA THR A 3 -148.53 -33.67 -62.79
C THR A 3 -147.77 -34.42 -61.70
N LYS A 4 -147.09 -35.53 -62.03
CA LYS A 4 -146.21 -36.26 -61.07
C LYS A 4 -144.78 -35.71 -61.15
N PHE A 5 -144.34 -35.00 -60.11
CA PHE A 5 -142.99 -34.44 -60.00
C PHE A 5 -141.98 -35.52 -59.56
N SER A 6 -140.81 -35.62 -60.22
CA SER A 6 -139.78 -36.63 -59.94
C SER A 6 -138.71 -36.10 -58.97
N TYR A 7 -138.55 -36.76 -57.81
CA TYR A 7 -137.55 -36.38 -56.78
C TYR A 7 -136.10 -36.34 -57.29
N SER A 8 -135.76 -37.15 -58.28
CA SER A 8 -134.42 -37.15 -58.90
C SER A 8 -134.09 -35.83 -59.62
N GLN A 9 -135.08 -35.18 -60.22
CA GLN A 9 -134.90 -33.90 -60.91
C GLN A 9 -134.67 -32.75 -59.92
N ALA A 10 -135.27 -32.82 -58.72
CA ALA A 10 -135.06 -31.82 -57.67
C ALA A 10 -133.64 -31.90 -57.07
N ILE A 11 -133.13 -33.12 -56.83
CA ILE A 11 -131.77 -33.33 -56.31
C ILE A 11 -130.72 -32.91 -57.34
N LEU A 12 -130.93 -33.22 -58.63
CA LEU A 12 -130.05 -32.78 -59.71
C LEU A 12 -130.00 -31.25 -59.81
N ALA A 13 -131.17 -30.58 -59.77
CA ALA A 13 -131.24 -29.13 -59.81
C ALA A 13 -130.51 -28.48 -58.61
N MET A 14 -130.64 -29.06 -57.42
CA MET A 14 -129.94 -28.59 -56.21
C MET A 14 -128.42 -28.79 -56.31
N ALA A 15 -127.97 -29.91 -56.88
CA ALA A 15 -126.54 -30.15 -57.12
C ALA A 15 -125.95 -29.18 -58.16
N ILE A 16 -126.69 -28.90 -59.24
CA ILE A 16 -126.30 -27.91 -60.25
C ILE A 16 -126.24 -26.50 -59.66
N ALA A 17 -127.22 -26.13 -58.82
CA ALA A 17 -127.22 -24.83 -58.15
C ALA A 17 -126.06 -24.69 -57.16
N TYR A 18 -125.75 -25.74 -56.39
CA TYR A 18 -124.59 -25.75 -55.48
C TYR A 18 -123.27 -25.66 -56.25
N PHE A 19 -123.14 -26.38 -57.36
CA PHE A 19 -121.96 -26.31 -58.22
C PHE A 19 -121.81 -24.92 -58.84
N ALA A 20 -122.88 -24.31 -59.34
CA ALA A 20 -122.87 -22.95 -59.87
C ALA A 20 -122.49 -21.92 -58.79
N TYR A 21 -122.99 -22.08 -57.56
CA TYR A 21 -122.60 -21.24 -56.43
C TYR A 21 -121.12 -21.40 -56.06
N ALA A 22 -120.61 -22.63 -56.02
CA ALA A 22 -119.19 -22.90 -55.78
C ALA A 22 -118.29 -22.30 -56.87
N LEU A 23 -118.70 -22.41 -58.14
CA LEU A 23 -117.99 -21.82 -59.28
C LEU A 23 -117.99 -20.29 -59.21
N MET A 24 -119.11 -19.68 -58.82
CA MET A 24 -119.23 -18.23 -58.65
C MET A 24 -118.42 -17.72 -57.44
N SER A 25 -118.42 -18.47 -56.33
CA SER A 25 -117.60 -18.16 -55.15
C SER A 25 -116.09 -18.25 -55.45
N PHE A 26 -115.67 -19.26 -56.24
CA PHE A 26 -114.29 -19.36 -56.72
C PHE A 26 -113.95 -18.23 -57.69
N SER A 27 -114.82 -17.93 -58.65
CA SER A 27 -114.64 -16.83 -59.60
C SER A 27 -114.57 -15.47 -58.91
N ALA A 28 -115.28 -15.27 -57.80
CA ALA A 28 -115.22 -14.06 -56.99
C ALA A 28 -113.89 -13.90 -56.23
N GLN A 29 -113.13 -14.99 -56.02
CA GLN A 29 -111.84 -14.98 -55.33
C GLN A 29 -110.64 -14.82 -56.28
N ILE A 30 -110.80 -15.04 -57.59
CA ILE A 30 -109.75 -14.85 -58.61
C ILE A 30 -109.15 -13.43 -58.59
N PRO A 31 -109.94 -12.33 -58.51
CA PRO A 31 -109.39 -10.98 -58.47
C PRO A 31 -108.51 -10.75 -57.23
N GLY A 32 -108.85 -11.35 -56.09
CA GLY A 32 -108.07 -11.26 -54.86
C GLY A 32 -106.69 -11.91 -54.99
N PHE A 33 -106.62 -13.06 -55.67
CA PHE A 33 -105.34 -13.73 -55.99
C PHE A 33 -104.51 -12.93 -56.98
N ILE A 34 -105.12 -12.37 -58.04
CA ILE A 34 -104.40 -11.53 -59.01
C ILE A 34 -103.82 -10.29 -58.33
N HIS A 35 -104.59 -9.59 -57.47
CA HIS A 35 -104.08 -8.45 -56.72
C HIS A 35 -103.03 -8.79 -55.67
N ALA A 36 -103.01 -10.03 -55.15
CA ALA A 36 -101.95 -10.48 -54.25
C ALA A 36 -100.65 -10.75 -55.03
N VAL A 37 -100.76 -11.38 -56.21
CA VAL A 37 -99.62 -11.61 -57.12
C VAL A 37 -99.07 -10.28 -57.64
N ASP A 38 -99.92 -9.37 -58.14
CA ASP A 38 -99.50 -8.06 -58.65
C ASP A 38 -98.82 -7.19 -57.59
N ARG A 39 -99.17 -7.35 -56.30
CA ARG A 39 -98.48 -6.67 -55.19
C ARG A 39 -97.17 -7.36 -54.79
N ALA A 40 -97.10 -8.68 -54.89
CA ALA A 40 -95.90 -9.44 -54.54
C ALA A 40 -94.79 -9.32 -55.59
N THR A 41 -95.12 -9.27 -56.88
CA THR A 41 -94.15 -9.18 -57.98
C THR A 41 -93.18 -7.99 -57.87
N PRO A 42 -93.62 -6.73 -57.64
CA PRO A 42 -92.69 -5.60 -57.49
C PRO A 42 -91.88 -5.68 -56.19
N HIS A 43 -92.41 -6.25 -55.11
CA HIS A 43 -91.65 -6.46 -53.86
C HIS A 43 -90.55 -7.50 -54.03
N ILE A 44 -90.80 -8.59 -54.75
CA ILE A 44 -89.78 -9.59 -55.07
C ILE A 44 -88.68 -8.95 -55.92
N ALA A 45 -89.03 -8.14 -56.92
CA ALA A 45 -88.04 -7.42 -57.74
C ALA A 45 -87.19 -6.43 -56.91
N SER A 46 -87.80 -5.71 -55.96
CA SER A 46 -87.07 -4.80 -55.05
C SER A 46 -86.11 -5.56 -54.14
N ILE A 47 -86.54 -6.67 -53.54
CA ILE A 47 -85.70 -7.51 -52.66
C ILE A 47 -84.53 -8.10 -53.45
N VAL A 48 -84.74 -8.55 -54.69
CA VAL A 48 -83.66 -9.07 -55.53
C VAL A 48 -82.61 -7.98 -55.82
N ASN A 49 -83.01 -6.75 -56.09
CA ASN A 49 -82.09 -5.63 -56.28
C ASN A 49 -81.34 -5.25 -54.99
N GLU A 50 -82.02 -5.24 -53.85
CA GLU A 50 -81.38 -5.00 -52.54
C GLU A 50 -80.37 -6.10 -52.19
N VAL A 51 -80.70 -7.37 -52.46
CA VAL A 51 -79.79 -8.50 -52.26
C VAL A 51 -78.56 -8.40 -53.15
N ASP A 52 -78.72 -7.95 -54.40
CA ASP A 52 -77.58 -7.77 -55.31
C ASP A 52 -76.67 -6.62 -54.83
N LEU A 53 -77.26 -5.51 -54.36
CA LEU A 53 -76.52 -4.40 -53.77
C LEU A 53 -75.75 -4.85 -52.51
N VAL A 54 -76.41 -5.55 -51.58
CA VAL A 54 -75.77 -6.12 -50.39
C VAL A 54 -74.66 -7.09 -50.77
N ARG A 55 -74.84 -7.93 -51.80
CA ARG A 55 -73.80 -8.84 -52.28
C ARG A 55 -72.57 -8.08 -52.78
N THR A 56 -72.75 -6.96 -53.48
CA THR A 56 -71.63 -6.12 -53.92
C THR A 56 -70.93 -5.41 -52.76
N GLU A 57 -71.65 -4.94 -51.76
CA GLU A 57 -71.06 -4.33 -50.55
C GLU A 57 -70.28 -5.34 -49.73
N VAL A 58 -70.84 -6.54 -49.51
CA VAL A 58 -70.15 -7.64 -48.83
C VAL A 58 -68.89 -8.06 -49.59
N ALA A 59 -68.91 -8.08 -50.92
CA ALA A 59 -67.73 -8.35 -51.73
C ALA A 59 -66.64 -7.27 -51.55
N LYS A 60 -67.02 -5.99 -51.49
CA LYS A 60 -66.07 -4.89 -51.22
C LYS A 60 -65.48 -4.96 -49.81
N VAL A 61 -66.31 -5.24 -48.80
CA VAL A 61 -65.84 -5.42 -47.42
C VAL A 61 -64.88 -6.61 -47.34
N ARG A 62 -65.19 -7.71 -48.01
CA ARG A 62 -64.31 -8.89 -48.06
C ARG A 62 -62.96 -8.56 -48.70
N ASP A 63 -62.93 -7.81 -49.81
CA ASP A 63 -61.67 -7.38 -50.44
C ASP A 63 -60.85 -6.45 -49.53
N VAL A 64 -61.49 -5.53 -48.80
CA VAL A 64 -60.80 -4.67 -47.82
C VAL A 64 -60.24 -5.49 -46.67
N VAL A 65 -61.02 -6.43 -46.12
CA VAL A 65 -60.56 -7.33 -45.05
C VAL A 65 -59.42 -8.22 -45.53
N ASP A 66 -59.52 -8.82 -46.71
CA ASP A 66 -58.49 -9.69 -47.29
C ASP A 66 -57.18 -8.92 -47.54
N LYS A 67 -57.24 -7.61 -47.85
CA LYS A 67 -56.05 -6.76 -48.03
C LYS A 67 -55.47 -6.23 -46.72
N GLN A 68 -56.30 -5.86 -45.75
CA GLN A 68 -55.83 -5.21 -44.52
C GLN A 68 -55.44 -6.20 -43.43
N LEU A 69 -56.10 -7.36 -43.36
CA LEU A 69 -55.83 -8.36 -42.33
C LEU A 69 -54.39 -8.90 -42.37
N PRO A 70 -53.78 -9.22 -43.53
CA PRO A 70 -52.39 -9.66 -43.58
C PRO A 70 -51.40 -8.57 -43.14
N ALA A 71 -51.67 -7.30 -43.49
CA ALA A 71 -50.82 -6.18 -43.11
C ALA A 71 -50.87 -5.91 -41.60
N ILE A 72 -52.06 -6.02 -40.99
CA ILE A 72 -52.23 -5.88 -39.54
C ILE A 72 -51.55 -7.03 -38.81
N LEU A 73 -51.75 -8.28 -39.26
CA LEU A 73 -51.11 -9.45 -38.67
C LEU A 73 -49.58 -9.37 -38.78
N SER A 74 -49.04 -9.01 -39.94
CA SER A 74 -47.60 -8.80 -40.12
C SER A 74 -47.07 -7.69 -39.21
N ARG A 75 -47.82 -6.60 -39.01
CA ARG A 75 -47.43 -5.55 -38.08
C ARG A 75 -47.42 -6.04 -36.64
N ILE A 76 -48.41 -6.84 -36.23
CA ILE A 76 -48.47 -7.45 -34.90
C ILE A 76 -47.27 -8.39 -34.70
N ASP A 77 -47.02 -9.29 -35.66
CA ASP A 77 -45.88 -10.22 -35.63
C ASP A 77 -44.53 -9.49 -35.56
N SER A 78 -44.40 -8.35 -36.22
CA SER A 78 -43.19 -7.52 -36.13
C SER A 78 -43.05 -6.72 -34.81
N SER A 79 -44.17 -6.42 -34.15
CA SER A 79 -44.20 -5.59 -32.93
C SER A 79 -44.02 -6.42 -31.66
N LEU A 80 -44.52 -7.65 -31.64
CA LEU A 80 -44.38 -8.57 -30.51
C LEU A 80 -42.92 -8.77 -30.05
N PRO A 81 -41.94 -9.06 -30.94
CA PRO A 81 -40.55 -9.23 -30.52
C PRO A 81 -39.93 -7.93 -30.00
N LEU A 82 -40.36 -6.75 -30.49
CA LEU A 82 -39.88 -5.46 -29.97
C LEU A 82 -40.39 -5.20 -28.55
N VAL A 83 -41.63 -5.60 -28.25
CA VAL A 83 -42.18 -5.51 -26.90
C VAL A 83 -41.45 -6.48 -25.96
N GLU A 84 -41.21 -7.72 -26.40
CA GLU A 84 -40.45 -8.70 -25.63
C GLU A 84 -39.00 -8.27 -25.40
N GLN A 85 -38.35 -7.68 -26.41
CA GLN A 85 -37.02 -7.07 -26.27
C GLN A 85 -37.05 -5.88 -25.28
N GLY A 86 -38.08 -5.05 -25.32
CA GLY A 86 -38.25 -3.95 -24.36
C GLY A 86 -38.42 -4.45 -22.93
N LEU A 87 -39.20 -5.52 -22.73
CA LEU A 87 -39.41 -6.14 -21.41
C LEU A 87 -38.13 -6.77 -20.87
N THR A 88 -37.39 -7.53 -21.69
CA THR A 88 -36.11 -8.14 -21.28
C THR A 88 -35.05 -7.09 -20.95
N GLN A 89 -34.98 -5.99 -21.71
CA GLN A 89 -34.11 -4.86 -21.37
C GLN A 89 -34.53 -4.19 -20.06
N SER A 90 -35.83 -3.96 -19.86
CA SER A 90 -36.35 -3.39 -18.61
C SER A 90 -36.04 -4.27 -17.40
N GLU A 91 -36.16 -5.59 -17.54
CA GLU A 91 -35.81 -6.54 -16.49
C GLU A 91 -34.30 -6.52 -16.20
N SER A 92 -33.46 -6.44 -17.24
CA SER A 92 -32.01 -6.29 -17.08
C SER A 92 -31.65 -5.01 -16.32
N TYR A 93 -32.28 -3.87 -16.62
CA TYR A 93 -32.09 -2.64 -15.86
C TYR A 93 -32.57 -2.79 -14.40
N ALA A 94 -33.72 -3.43 -14.18
CA ALA A 94 -34.24 -3.68 -12.84
C ALA A 94 -33.27 -4.55 -12.00
N GLN A 95 -32.62 -5.54 -12.61
CA GLN A 95 -31.60 -6.37 -11.94
C GLN A 95 -30.32 -5.59 -11.60
N GLN A 96 -30.01 -4.52 -12.33
CA GLN A 96 -28.83 -3.68 -12.08
C GLN A 96 -29.07 -2.62 -10.99
N LEU A 97 -30.32 -2.18 -10.79
CA LEU A 97 -30.67 -1.15 -9.79
C LEU A 97 -30.16 -1.48 -8.38
N PRO A 98 -30.31 -2.70 -7.81
CA PRO A 98 -29.79 -3.02 -6.49
C PRO A 98 -28.27 -2.83 -6.37
N ASN A 99 -27.51 -3.14 -7.42
CA ASN A 99 -26.06 -2.94 -7.44
C ASN A 99 -25.70 -1.46 -7.43
N LEU A 100 -26.42 -0.64 -8.18
CA LEU A 100 -26.26 0.81 -8.17
C LEU A 100 -26.55 1.40 -6.78
N TRP A 101 -27.65 0.98 -6.14
CA TRP A 101 -27.99 1.41 -4.77
C TRP A 101 -26.91 1.04 -3.75
N ARG A 102 -26.41 -0.21 -3.81
CA ARG A 102 -25.30 -0.65 -2.94
C ARG A 102 -24.03 0.16 -3.19
N HIS A 103 -23.75 0.53 -4.44
CA HIS A 103 -22.58 1.36 -4.76
C HIS A 103 -22.72 2.78 -4.21
N LEU A 104 -23.90 3.39 -4.35
CA LEU A 104 -24.20 4.71 -3.79
C LEU A 104 -24.11 4.72 -2.27
N ASP A 105 -24.61 3.67 -1.60
CA ASP A 105 -24.52 3.54 -0.14
C ASP A 105 -23.06 3.39 0.34
N LYS A 106 -22.25 2.63 -0.41
CA LYS A 106 -20.80 2.55 -0.16
C LYS A 106 -20.12 3.91 -0.33
N MET A 107 -20.49 4.70 -1.34
CA MET A 107 -19.95 6.05 -1.52
C MET A 107 -20.37 6.97 -0.38
N ALA A 108 -21.64 6.93 0.04
CA ALA A 108 -22.14 7.75 1.14
C ALA A 108 -21.44 7.44 2.47
N THR A 109 -21.21 6.15 2.75
CA THR A 109 -20.47 5.72 3.96
C THR A 109 -19.00 6.15 3.92
N GLN A 110 -18.33 6.04 2.77
CA GLN A 110 -16.96 6.55 2.58
C GLN A 110 -16.87 8.06 2.76
N LEU A 111 -17.84 8.81 2.22
CA LEU A 111 -17.88 10.27 2.37
C LEU A 111 -18.04 10.68 3.83
N SER A 112 -18.87 9.97 4.59
CA SER A 112 -19.04 10.17 6.04
C SER A 112 -17.75 9.92 6.81
N GLN A 113 -17.00 8.85 6.47
CA GLN A 113 -15.69 8.58 7.08
C GLN A 113 -14.69 9.71 6.82
N ILE A 114 -14.59 10.16 5.56
CA ILE A 114 -13.73 11.29 5.20
C ILE A 114 -14.13 12.55 5.98
N GLN A 115 -15.42 12.82 6.10
CA GLN A 115 -15.93 13.97 6.84
C GLN A 115 -15.60 13.89 8.35
N GLN A 116 -15.58 12.70 8.93
CA GLN A 116 -15.17 12.48 10.33
C GLN A 116 -13.66 12.63 10.54
N GLU A 117 -12.84 12.22 9.56
CA GLU A 117 -11.37 12.29 9.65
C GLU A 117 -10.83 13.69 9.34
N LEU A 118 -11.53 14.48 8.52
CA LEU A 118 -11.10 15.79 8.05
C LEU A 118 -10.69 16.75 9.19
N PRO A 119 -11.43 16.90 10.29
CA PRO A 119 -11.03 17.78 11.40
C PRO A 119 -9.73 17.34 12.08
N SER A 120 -9.48 16.03 12.15
CA SER A 120 -8.25 15.51 12.74
C SER A 120 -7.02 15.78 11.86
N LEU A 121 -7.20 15.69 10.53
CA LEU A 121 -6.16 16.04 9.55
C LEU A 121 -5.83 17.53 9.62
N LEU A 122 -6.86 18.39 9.67
CA LEU A 122 -6.67 19.84 9.81
C LEU A 122 -5.90 20.19 11.09
N LYS A 123 -6.26 19.61 12.24
CA LYS A 123 -5.53 19.80 13.50
C LYS A 123 -4.07 19.35 13.41
N ARG A 124 -3.78 18.26 12.70
CA ARG A 124 -2.40 17.79 12.49
C ARG A 124 -1.60 18.78 11.64
N VAL A 125 -2.21 19.30 10.57
CA VAL A 125 -1.57 20.33 9.72
C VAL A 125 -1.27 21.58 10.55
N ASP A 126 -2.22 22.06 11.35
CA ASP A 126 -2.01 23.22 12.23
C ASP A 126 -0.86 22.99 13.22
N ALA A 127 -0.80 21.79 13.83
CA ALA A 127 0.28 21.42 14.74
C ALA A 127 1.65 21.38 14.04
N ILE A 128 1.72 20.89 12.81
CA ILE A 128 2.95 20.88 12.00
C ILE A 128 3.39 22.31 11.66
N VAL A 129 2.47 23.18 11.27
CA VAL A 129 2.77 24.59 10.98
C VAL A 129 3.32 25.28 12.23
N LEU A 130 2.67 25.07 13.38
CA LEU A 130 3.10 25.64 14.65
C LEU A 130 4.49 25.12 15.09
N MET A 131 4.75 23.81 14.92
CA MET A 131 6.07 23.22 15.18
C MET A 131 7.12 23.82 14.25
N THR A 132 6.84 23.91 12.96
CA THR A 132 7.77 24.45 11.95
C THR A 132 8.14 25.89 12.29
N ASN A 133 7.17 26.72 12.67
CA ASN A 133 7.42 28.09 13.10
C ASN A 133 8.33 28.15 14.33
N ARG A 134 8.06 27.31 15.35
CA ARG A 134 8.92 27.23 16.54
C ARG A 134 10.35 26.79 16.22
N THR A 135 10.52 25.78 15.37
CA THR A 135 11.84 25.32 14.94
C THR A 135 12.57 26.40 14.16
N ASN A 136 11.88 27.17 13.32
CA ASN A 136 12.48 28.28 12.60
C ASN A 136 12.93 29.41 13.55
N ASP A 137 12.14 29.72 14.58
CA ASP A 137 12.51 30.69 15.62
C ASP A 137 13.73 30.23 16.43
N GLU A 138 13.80 28.95 16.79
CA GLU A 138 14.97 28.36 17.46
C GLU A 138 16.21 28.38 16.57
N LEU A 139 16.06 28.04 15.29
CA LEU A 139 17.14 28.10 14.32
C LEU A 139 17.66 29.53 14.14
N ALA A 140 16.76 30.52 14.16
CA ALA A 140 17.14 31.93 14.12
C ALA A 140 17.97 32.34 15.35
N LYS A 141 17.69 31.78 16.54
CA LYS A 141 18.50 31.98 17.74
C LYS A 141 19.85 31.27 17.68
N TRP A 142 19.94 30.10 17.06
CA TRP A 142 21.19 29.34 16.90
C TRP A 142 22.14 29.93 15.86
N ARG A 143 21.61 30.53 14.80
CA ARG A 143 22.40 31.13 13.71
C ARG A 143 23.51 32.10 14.18
N PRO A 144 23.30 33.05 15.11
CA PRO A 144 24.38 33.89 15.61
C PRO A 144 25.42 33.12 16.44
N HIS A 145 25.02 32.05 17.15
CA HIS A 145 25.96 31.23 17.92
C HIS A 145 26.92 30.47 17.01
N SER A 146 26.43 29.89 15.91
CA SER A 146 27.30 29.22 14.94
C SER A 146 28.28 30.19 14.29
N THR A 147 27.83 31.40 13.94
CA THR A 147 28.73 32.45 13.43
C THR A 147 29.81 32.84 14.45
N LYS A 148 29.45 33.00 15.74
CA LYS A 148 30.42 33.27 16.81
C LYS A 148 31.43 32.15 16.97
N TYR A 149 30.98 30.89 16.98
CA TYR A 149 31.86 29.73 17.09
C TYR A 149 32.83 29.63 15.90
N LEU A 150 32.37 29.91 14.69
CA LEU A 150 33.23 29.98 13.50
C LEU A 150 34.28 31.09 13.63
N ALA A 151 33.91 32.25 14.17
CA ALA A 151 34.84 33.34 14.42
C ALA A 151 35.91 32.97 15.47
N GLU A 152 35.50 32.31 16.57
CA GLU A 152 36.43 31.80 17.60
C GLU A 152 37.38 30.74 17.04
N LEU A 153 36.88 29.82 16.21
CA LEU A 153 37.73 28.83 15.53
C LEU A 153 38.75 29.50 14.60
N GLN A 154 38.34 30.55 13.88
CA GLN A 154 39.24 31.31 13.02
C GLN A 154 40.32 32.06 13.82
N GLN A 155 39.94 32.61 14.97
CA GLN A 155 40.87 33.21 15.92
C GLN A 155 41.85 32.17 16.46
N SER A 156 41.36 31.02 16.92
CA SER A 156 42.18 29.92 17.42
C SER A 156 43.18 29.40 16.37
N ARG A 157 42.78 29.29 15.09
CA ARG A 157 43.69 28.95 13.98
C ARG A 157 44.81 29.97 13.79
N THR A 158 44.59 31.22 14.16
CA THR A 158 45.60 32.29 14.09
C THR A 158 46.51 32.25 15.32
N ASP A 159 45.95 31.97 16.50
CA ASP A 159 46.68 32.03 17.78
C ASP A 159 47.51 30.77 18.06
N ILE A 160 47.01 29.57 17.69
CA ILE A 160 47.71 28.29 17.94
C ILE A 160 49.14 28.30 17.37
N PRO A 161 49.39 28.71 16.11
CA PRO A 161 50.76 28.82 15.59
C PRO A 161 51.65 29.71 16.46
N GLN A 162 51.15 30.84 16.96
CA GLN A 162 51.92 31.73 17.83
C GLN A 162 52.28 31.06 19.15
N TYR A 163 51.34 30.33 19.77
CA TYR A 163 51.63 29.55 20.97
C TYR A 163 52.62 28.42 20.70
N LEU A 164 52.52 27.72 19.57
CA LEU A 164 53.47 26.68 19.18
C LEU A 164 54.88 27.26 18.98
N THR A 165 55.02 28.38 18.26
CA THR A 165 56.30 29.07 18.11
C THR A 165 56.85 29.53 19.47
N ARG A 166 55.99 30.01 20.38
CA ARG A 166 56.42 30.38 21.73
C ARG A 166 56.91 29.17 22.53
N ILE A 167 56.26 28.02 22.40
CA ILE A 167 56.69 26.77 23.03
C ILE A 167 58.01 26.29 22.43
N GLU A 168 58.20 26.35 21.11
CA GLU A 168 59.47 26.04 20.45
C GLU A 168 60.62 26.91 20.98
N TYR A 169 60.36 28.21 21.17
CA TYR A 169 61.33 29.12 21.77
C TYR A 169 61.65 28.74 23.22
N ILE A 170 60.63 28.45 24.04
CA ILE A 170 60.82 28.00 25.44
C ILE A 170 61.60 26.68 25.49
N ILE A 171 61.32 25.71 24.61
CA ILE A 171 62.07 24.44 24.54
C ILE A 171 63.51 24.70 24.15
N THR A 172 63.75 25.61 23.21
CA THR A 172 65.09 26.00 22.79
C THR A 172 65.84 26.64 23.95
N ASP A 173 65.26 27.65 24.60
CA ASP A 173 65.82 28.30 25.79
C ASP A 173 66.07 27.31 26.93
N ALA A 174 65.10 26.42 27.22
CA ALA A 174 65.23 25.39 28.24
C ALA A 174 66.31 24.35 27.90
N LYS A 175 66.54 24.06 26.62
CA LYS A 175 67.66 23.22 26.17
C LYS A 175 68.99 23.93 26.37
N THR A 176 69.05 25.24 26.13
CA THR A 176 70.26 26.05 26.36
C THR A 176 70.57 26.16 27.85
N LEU A 177 69.57 26.55 28.67
CA LEU A 177 69.63 26.57 30.13
C LEU A 177 69.90 25.19 30.71
N GLY A 178 69.28 24.15 30.17
CA GLY A 178 69.49 22.77 30.58
C GLY A 178 70.89 22.27 30.21
N LYS A 179 71.46 22.71 29.09
CA LYS A 179 72.85 22.43 28.71
C LYS A 179 73.84 23.17 29.62
N GLU A 180 73.54 24.41 29.98
CA GLU A 180 74.33 25.21 30.93
C GLU A 180 74.21 24.67 32.37
N ALA A 181 73.01 24.32 32.83
CA ALA A 181 72.74 23.74 34.15
C ALA A 181 73.20 22.28 34.27
N SER A 182 73.09 21.46 33.21
CA SER A 182 73.61 20.07 33.21
C SER A 182 75.14 20.03 33.09
N SER A 183 75.77 21.12 32.68
CA SER A 183 77.23 21.30 32.84
C SER A 183 77.64 21.63 34.29
N GLY A 184 76.65 21.87 35.16
CA GLY A 184 76.82 22.13 36.59
C GLY A 184 75.88 21.29 37.46
N LEU A 185 76.22 20.01 37.67
CA LEU A 185 75.91 19.22 38.88
C LEU A 185 74.42 18.96 39.23
N VAL A 186 74.04 17.67 39.29
CA VAL A 186 73.40 16.96 40.43
C VAL A 186 72.53 15.79 39.94
N SER A 187 72.95 14.58 40.34
CA SER A 187 72.13 13.38 40.38
C SER A 187 71.01 13.54 41.42
N GLY A 188 69.74 13.44 41.01
CA GLY A 188 68.61 13.64 41.93
C GLY A 188 67.35 12.93 41.48
N PHE A 189 67.23 11.68 41.88
CA PHE A 189 66.11 10.76 41.74
C PHE A 189 64.78 11.39 42.24
N PHE A 190 63.76 11.55 41.39
CA PHE A 190 62.40 11.87 41.84
C PHE A 190 61.39 10.78 41.47
N LYS A 191 60.79 10.22 42.53
CA LYS A 191 59.70 9.25 42.58
C LYS A 191 58.37 9.86 42.15
N GLY A 192 57.58 9.11 41.39
CA GLY A 192 56.13 9.30 41.26
C GLY A 192 55.69 9.26 39.81
N VAL A 193 55.03 8.16 39.42
CA VAL A 193 54.74 7.69 38.05
C VAL A 193 56.00 7.58 37.18
N ILE A 194 56.47 6.34 36.97
CA ILE A 194 57.41 6.04 35.89
C ILE A 194 56.64 6.29 34.59
N SER A 195 56.64 7.55 34.14
CA SER A 195 56.36 7.85 32.75
C SER A 195 57.52 7.23 31.98
N LEU A 196 57.29 6.02 31.46
CA LEU A 196 58.19 5.43 30.50
C LEU A 196 58.46 6.49 29.41
N PRO A 197 59.73 6.73 29.04
CA PRO A 197 60.04 7.61 27.93
C PRO A 197 59.19 7.26 26.71
N PHE A 198 58.75 8.26 25.96
CA PHE A 198 57.87 8.05 24.79
C PHE A 198 58.41 6.97 23.84
N GLU A 199 59.73 6.88 23.69
CA GLU A 199 60.42 5.87 22.88
C GLU A 199 60.14 4.44 23.36
N VAL A 200 60.13 4.20 24.68
CA VAL A 200 59.79 2.89 25.27
C VAL A 200 58.32 2.54 25.04
N VAL A 201 57.41 3.50 25.24
CA VAL A 201 55.97 3.30 25.02
C VAL A 201 55.68 2.98 23.56
N SER A 202 56.36 3.67 22.64
CA SER A 202 56.22 3.45 21.20
C SER A 202 56.69 2.06 20.74
N GLY A 203 57.73 1.50 21.36
CA GLY A 203 58.18 0.13 21.07
C GLY A 203 57.15 -0.94 21.47
N LEU A 204 56.25 -0.62 22.40
CA LEU A 204 55.26 -1.54 22.96
C LEU A 204 53.86 -1.40 22.31
N THR A 205 53.69 -0.55 21.30
CA THR A 205 52.37 -0.29 20.66
C THR A 205 51.76 -1.48 19.90
N GLY A 206 52.42 -2.64 19.87
CA GLY A 206 51.88 -3.89 19.32
C GLY A 206 51.56 -4.97 20.36
N MET A 207 51.73 -4.68 21.65
CA MET A 207 51.65 -5.69 22.72
C MET A 207 50.24 -6.25 22.90
N ILE A 208 49.23 -5.41 22.68
CA ILE A 208 47.82 -5.81 22.61
C ILE A 208 47.41 -5.88 21.14
N ALA A 209 46.80 -7.00 20.72
CA ALA A 209 46.35 -7.12 19.34
C ALA A 209 45.04 -6.35 19.15
N PRO A 210 44.84 -5.58 18.05
CA PRO A 210 43.66 -4.73 17.87
C PRO A 210 42.31 -5.45 17.97
N ASN A 211 42.28 -6.74 17.61
CA ASN A 211 41.07 -7.57 17.62
C ASN A 211 40.91 -8.43 18.89
N SER A 212 41.74 -8.23 19.91
CA SER A 212 41.73 -9.04 21.13
C SER A 212 40.70 -8.52 22.14
N GLU A 213 40.27 -9.38 23.07
CA GLU A 213 39.39 -8.95 24.16
C GLU A 213 40.07 -7.92 25.06
N SER A 214 41.39 -8.05 25.23
CA SER A 214 42.22 -7.04 25.89
C SER A 214 42.13 -5.66 25.22
N ALA A 215 42.01 -5.55 23.89
CA ALA A 215 41.84 -4.25 23.23
C ALA A 215 40.47 -3.62 23.49
N LYS A 216 39.44 -4.45 23.76
CA LYS A 216 38.07 -3.98 24.03
C LYS A 216 37.87 -3.61 25.50
N LEU A 217 38.50 -4.34 26.41
CA LEU A 217 38.22 -4.28 27.84
C LEU A 217 39.25 -3.45 28.63
N LEU A 218 40.52 -3.42 28.23
CA LEU A 218 41.55 -2.70 28.98
C LEU A 218 41.39 -1.20 28.82
N THR A 219 41.46 -0.47 29.93
CA THR A 219 41.54 0.99 29.93
C THR A 219 42.96 1.46 29.63
N THR A 220 43.13 2.75 29.34
CA THR A 220 44.46 3.36 29.19
C THR A 220 45.34 3.14 30.42
N ALA A 221 44.77 3.18 31.63
CA ALA A 221 45.51 2.93 32.87
C ALA A 221 45.98 1.46 32.97
N ASP A 222 45.15 0.50 32.54
CA ASP A 222 45.53 -0.90 32.50
C ASP A 222 46.64 -1.17 31.49
N MET A 223 46.56 -0.54 30.31
CA MET A 223 47.58 -0.67 29.27
C MET A 223 48.93 -0.11 29.72
N THR A 224 48.95 1.05 30.37
CA THR A 224 50.18 1.64 30.93
C THR A 224 50.79 0.73 32.00
N LEU A 225 49.97 0.19 32.92
CA LEU A 225 50.43 -0.71 33.96
C LEU A 225 51.02 -2.01 33.37
N LEU A 226 50.37 -2.57 32.35
CA LEU A 226 50.84 -3.74 31.61
C LEU A 226 52.21 -3.47 30.94
N GLN A 227 52.37 -2.32 30.30
CA GLN A 227 53.62 -1.93 29.64
C GLN A 227 54.76 -1.79 30.67
N GLU A 228 54.52 -1.08 31.77
CA GLU A 228 55.48 -0.90 32.87
C GLU A 228 55.96 -2.26 33.42
N ARG A 229 55.02 -3.15 33.73
CA ARG A 229 55.33 -4.49 34.27
C ARG A 229 56.08 -5.35 33.26
N THR A 230 55.79 -5.21 31.97
CA THR A 230 56.49 -5.93 30.90
C THR A 230 57.95 -5.48 30.82
N VAL A 231 58.21 -4.17 30.84
CA VAL A 231 59.57 -3.62 30.82
C VAL A 231 60.36 -4.07 32.06
N THR A 232 59.77 -3.96 33.25
CA THR A 232 60.40 -4.45 34.49
C THR A 232 60.76 -5.93 34.41
N LEU A 233 59.88 -6.75 33.83
CA LEU A 233 60.14 -8.19 33.66
C LEU A 233 61.26 -8.46 32.64
N LEU A 234 61.35 -7.67 31.58
CA LEU A 234 62.37 -7.81 30.55
C LEU A 234 63.76 -7.39 31.06
N GLU A 235 63.85 -6.27 31.79
CA GLU A 235 65.08 -5.76 32.38
C GLU A 235 65.66 -6.69 33.47
N ASN A 236 64.82 -7.43 34.19
CA ASN A 236 65.27 -8.35 35.23
C ASN A 236 65.52 -9.77 34.67
N SER A 237 66.78 -10.12 34.42
CA SER A 237 67.19 -11.42 33.86
C SER A 237 66.78 -12.64 34.71
N GLU A 238 66.68 -12.49 36.04
CA GLU A 238 66.35 -13.59 36.96
C GLU A 238 64.83 -13.84 37.06
N GLN A 239 64.02 -12.82 36.79
CA GLN A 239 62.57 -12.89 36.94
C GLN A 239 61.90 -13.51 35.71
N LYS A 240 61.21 -14.64 35.90
CA LYS A 240 60.51 -15.36 34.81
C LYS A 240 59.04 -14.97 34.65
N SER A 241 58.42 -14.38 35.67
CA SER A 241 57.05 -13.89 35.57
C SER A 241 56.77 -12.74 36.53
N ILE A 242 55.80 -11.89 36.18
CA ILE A 242 55.29 -10.83 37.04
C ILE A 242 53.76 -10.81 36.96
N VAL A 243 53.11 -10.52 38.09
CA VAL A 243 51.65 -10.35 38.18
C VAL A 243 51.35 -8.86 38.13
N TRP A 244 50.25 -8.51 37.46
CA TRP A 244 49.72 -7.15 37.44
C TRP A 244 48.26 -7.17 37.88
N HIS A 245 47.84 -6.11 38.56
CA HIS A 245 46.46 -5.93 39.00
C HIS A 245 46.17 -4.44 39.10
N ASN A 246 45.05 -4.02 38.52
CA ASN A 246 44.56 -2.65 38.66
C ASN A 246 43.34 -2.65 39.61
N ALA A 247 43.49 -1.97 40.74
CA ALA A 247 42.44 -1.87 41.75
C ALA A 247 41.21 -1.08 41.29
N GLN A 248 41.35 -0.21 40.28
CA GLN A 248 40.25 0.62 39.76
C GLN A 248 39.37 -0.16 38.79
N SER A 249 39.96 -0.87 37.83
CA SER A 249 39.22 -1.69 36.85
C SER A 249 38.84 -3.06 37.39
N GLY A 250 39.52 -3.54 38.43
CA GLY A 250 39.38 -4.89 38.97
C GLY A 250 40.09 -5.96 38.14
N TYR A 251 40.67 -5.60 36.98
CA TYR A 251 41.36 -6.53 36.11
C TYR A 251 42.73 -6.91 36.63
N ARG A 252 43.17 -8.11 36.25
CA ARG A 252 44.45 -8.67 36.68
C ARG A 252 45.00 -9.59 35.62
N GLY A 253 46.26 -9.94 35.77
CA GLY A 253 46.88 -10.93 34.90
C GLY A 253 48.31 -11.26 35.28
N GLN A 254 48.93 -12.08 34.48
CA GLN A 254 50.30 -12.53 34.66
C GLN A 254 51.05 -12.45 33.33
N ILE A 255 52.28 -11.94 33.39
CA ILE A 255 53.19 -11.86 32.26
C ILE A 255 54.30 -12.86 32.51
N ILE A 256 54.53 -13.75 31.54
CA ILE A 256 55.53 -14.82 31.62
C ILE A 256 56.57 -14.58 30.54
N LYS A 257 57.84 -14.53 30.96
CA LYS A 257 59.01 -14.37 30.10
C LYS A 257 59.61 -15.74 29.79
N GLY A 258 59.69 -16.06 28.50
CA GLY A 258 60.40 -17.24 27.99
C GLY A 258 61.93 -17.06 28.01
N ALA A 259 62.65 -18.13 27.71
CA ALA A 259 64.11 -18.09 27.60
C ALA A 259 64.57 -17.06 26.57
N GLU A 260 65.70 -16.40 26.86
CA GLU A 260 66.38 -15.51 25.93
C GLU A 260 66.91 -16.30 24.73
N PHE A 261 66.76 -15.74 23.53
CA PHE A 261 67.36 -16.27 22.31
C PHE A 261 67.71 -15.14 21.35
N LYS A 262 68.66 -15.39 20.45
CA LYS A 262 69.05 -14.40 19.44
C LYS A 262 68.27 -14.59 18.15
N GLN A 263 67.64 -13.52 17.66
CA GLN A 263 66.98 -13.50 16.35
C GLN A 263 67.49 -12.30 15.56
N ALA A 264 68.01 -12.54 14.35
CA ALA A 264 68.62 -11.50 13.51
C ALA A 264 69.71 -10.64 14.21
N GLY A 265 70.43 -11.23 15.18
CA GLY A 265 71.47 -10.55 15.96
C GLY A 265 70.98 -9.79 17.20
N LEU A 266 69.67 -9.66 17.39
CA LEU A 266 69.04 -9.01 18.55
C LEU A 266 68.75 -10.01 19.67
N SER A 267 68.80 -9.57 20.93
CA SER A 267 68.33 -10.38 22.07
C SER A 267 66.81 -10.33 22.13
N CYS A 268 66.16 -11.49 22.20
CA CYS A 268 64.72 -11.60 22.14
C CYS A 268 64.16 -12.55 23.22
N HIS A 269 62.95 -12.25 23.67
CA HIS A 269 62.13 -13.07 24.54
C HIS A 269 60.75 -13.32 23.95
N LYS A 270 60.26 -14.56 24.09
CA LYS A 270 58.82 -14.84 23.91
C LYS A 270 58.09 -14.49 25.20
N ILE A 271 57.16 -13.55 25.12
CA ILE A 271 56.33 -13.11 26.25
C ILE A 271 54.92 -13.67 26.09
N SER A 272 54.39 -14.25 27.16
CA SER A 272 52.99 -14.67 27.24
C SER A 272 52.28 -13.83 28.29
N ILE A 273 51.27 -13.08 27.88
CA ILE A 273 50.46 -12.20 28.72
C ILE A 273 49.11 -12.88 28.92
N ILE A 274 48.81 -13.27 30.15
CA ILE A 274 47.55 -13.91 30.54
C ILE A 274 46.73 -12.87 31.28
N ASN A 275 45.65 -12.40 30.65
CA ASN A 275 44.74 -11.41 31.22
C ASN A 275 43.47 -12.10 31.73
N ASP A 276 42.98 -11.69 32.90
CA ASP A 276 41.77 -12.20 33.56
C ASP A 276 40.78 -11.04 33.79
N PHE A 277 39.69 -11.07 33.02
CA PHE A 277 38.60 -10.12 33.04
C PHE A 277 37.40 -10.73 33.79
N ASN A 278 37.52 -10.88 35.11
CA ASN A 278 36.46 -11.42 35.96
C ASN A 278 35.97 -12.83 35.52
N GLY A 279 36.90 -13.73 35.22
CA GLY A 279 36.61 -15.11 34.83
C GLY A 279 36.78 -15.40 33.34
N GLN A 280 36.79 -14.36 32.49
CA GLN A 280 37.19 -14.50 31.09
C GLN A 280 38.70 -14.33 30.96
N LYS A 281 39.40 -15.39 30.53
CA LYS A 281 40.84 -15.39 30.37
C LYS A 281 41.25 -15.28 28.91
N GLU A 282 42.17 -14.36 28.62
CA GLU A 282 42.81 -14.23 27.31
C GLU A 282 44.31 -14.43 27.46
N THR A 283 44.94 -15.13 26.51
CA THR A 283 46.41 -15.26 26.46
C THR A 283 46.95 -14.68 25.18
N LEU A 284 47.76 -13.63 25.29
CA LEU A 284 48.47 -13.00 24.18
C LEU A 284 49.92 -13.47 24.17
N LYS A 285 50.38 -13.95 23.02
CA LYS A 285 51.78 -14.33 22.81
C LYS A 285 52.45 -13.27 21.94
N LYS A 286 53.56 -12.72 22.41
CA LYS A 286 54.31 -11.66 21.72
C LYS A 286 55.80 -11.99 21.71
N LEU A 287 56.47 -11.56 20.66
CA LEU A 287 57.91 -11.58 20.55
C LEU A 287 58.42 -10.18 20.87
N MET A 288 59.28 -10.08 21.88
CA MET A 288 59.94 -8.84 22.26
C MET A 288 61.42 -8.95 21.94
N CYS A 289 61.97 -8.00 21.20
CA CYS A 289 63.40 -7.93 20.88
C CYS A 289 63.97 -6.58 21.30
N GLU A 290 65.19 -6.60 21.84
CA GLU A 290 65.93 -5.39 22.21
C GLU A 290 66.61 -4.81 20.96
N ASP A 291 66.39 -3.52 20.71
CA ASP A 291 67.00 -2.82 19.60
C ASP A 291 68.45 -2.37 19.89
N ASN A 292 69.09 -1.75 18.91
CA ASN A 292 70.48 -1.27 19.04
C ASN A 292 70.65 -0.13 20.07
N LYS A 293 69.56 0.43 20.61
CA LYS A 293 69.55 1.45 21.66
C LYS A 293 69.24 0.87 23.04
N GLY A 294 69.06 -0.45 23.16
CA GLY A 294 68.68 -1.11 24.41
C GLY A 294 67.19 -1.01 24.74
N LEU A 295 66.34 -0.72 23.74
CA LEU A 295 64.89 -0.57 23.93
C LEU A 295 64.15 -1.80 23.41
N TRP A 296 63.21 -2.30 24.21
CA TRP A 296 62.39 -3.46 23.85
C TRP A 296 61.27 -3.09 22.89
N GLN A 297 61.15 -3.83 21.78
CA GLN A 297 60.16 -3.63 20.75
C GLN A 297 59.36 -4.90 20.46
N VAL A 298 58.07 -4.74 20.16
CA VAL A 298 57.21 -5.83 19.67
C VAL A 298 57.51 -6.09 18.19
N MET A 299 57.82 -7.35 17.86
CA MET A 299 58.08 -7.81 16.48
C MET A 299 56.87 -8.48 15.84
#